data_AF-A0A9E1XR58-F1
#
_entry.id   AF-A0A9E1XR58-F1
#
_cell.length_a   1.000
_cell.length_b   1.000
_cell.length_c   1.000
_cell.angle_alpha   90.00
_cell.angle_beta   90.00
_cell.angle_gamma   90.00
#
_symmetry.space_group_name_H-M   'P 1'
#
loop_
_entity.id
_entity.type
_entity.pdbx_description
1 polymer ?
#
loop_
_entity_poly.entity_id
_entity_poly.type
_entity_poly.pdbx_seq_one_letter_code
_entity_poly.pdbx_strand_id
1 'polypeptide(L)'
;MDRVLAESGIILVDKPEDWTSHDVVNCIRSRFQIRKVGHCGTLDPIATGVLVIVCGRATTLSSRLTTQDKVYSGTMTLGVETFTEDRAGEVTAECDPSGVTEEAARAACAKFVGQLEQIPPMVSAIKKGGKALYKLARKGQVVEREPRPITIHSFEVTSVDLPNVSFTVHCSKGTYVRTLCADIGRELGCGGHMRDLRRLASGSFMIEDTVTMDQIKSWEREEFLTHLVPLADVLINLVEQSS
;
A
#
# COMPACT_ATOMS: atom_id res chain seq x y z
N MET A 1 -32.60 13.22 -8.69
CA MET A 1 -31.12 13.14 -8.73
C MET A 1 -30.74 12.15 -9.82
N ASP A 2 -29.82 12.49 -10.73
CA ASP A 2 -29.33 11.54 -11.74
C ASP A 2 -28.75 10.30 -11.02
N ARG A 3 -29.25 9.10 -11.34
CA ARG A 3 -28.82 7.83 -10.73
C ARG A 3 -27.31 7.65 -10.84
N VAL A 4 -26.70 8.17 -11.91
CA VAL A 4 -25.25 8.14 -12.10
C VAL A 4 -24.53 8.98 -11.06
N LEU A 5 -25.07 10.14 -10.67
CA LEU A 5 -24.46 11.02 -9.65
C LEU A 5 -24.64 10.46 -8.24
N ALA A 6 -25.79 9.85 -7.94
CA ALA A 6 -26.05 9.23 -6.65
C ALA A 6 -25.12 8.03 -6.35
N GLU A 7 -24.62 7.36 -7.39
CA GLU A 7 -23.68 6.24 -7.29
C GLU A 7 -22.20 6.67 -7.49
N SER A 8 -21.94 7.98 -7.54
CA SER A 8 -20.60 8.54 -7.80
C SER A 8 -19.98 9.15 -6.55
N GLY A 9 -18.96 8.47 -6.03
CA GLY A 9 -18.25 8.90 -4.84
C GLY A 9 -17.06 8.00 -4.53
N ILE A 10 -16.47 8.20 -3.36
CA ILE A 10 -15.46 7.27 -2.83
C ILE A 10 -15.98 6.59 -1.58
N ILE A 11 -15.48 5.39 -1.31
CA ILE A 11 -15.60 4.73 -0.01
C ILE A 11 -14.22 4.33 0.46
N LEU A 12 -13.95 4.56 1.74
CA LEU A 12 -12.69 4.23 2.39
C LEU A 12 -12.85 2.87 3.05
N VAL A 13 -12.08 1.89 2.59
CA VAL A 13 -12.19 0.52 3.08
C VAL A 13 -10.97 0.19 3.93
N ASP A 14 -11.17 -0.37 5.13
CA ASP A 14 -10.10 -1.04 5.85
C ASP A 14 -9.92 -2.41 5.20
N LYS A 15 -8.94 -2.52 4.28
CA LYS A 15 -8.71 -3.77 3.56
C LYS A 15 -8.21 -4.81 4.57
N PRO A 16 -8.91 -5.93 4.75
CA PRO A 16 -8.41 -7.01 5.60
C PRO A 16 -7.21 -7.69 4.95
N GLU A 17 -6.46 -8.45 5.74
CA GLU A 17 -5.44 -9.37 5.24
C GLU A 17 -6.07 -10.42 4.32
N ASP A 18 -5.25 -11.08 3.50
CA ASP A 18 -5.61 -12.10 2.51
C ASP A 18 -6.51 -11.65 1.35
N TRP A 19 -7.05 -10.43 1.40
CA TRP A 19 -7.78 -9.83 0.30
C TRP A 19 -6.84 -9.10 -0.65
N THR A 20 -6.92 -9.36 -1.95
CA THR A 20 -6.32 -8.43 -2.91
C THR A 20 -7.14 -7.14 -2.97
N SER A 21 -6.52 -6.04 -3.38
CA SER A 21 -7.27 -4.79 -3.65
C SER A 21 -8.37 -4.98 -4.71
N HIS A 22 -8.19 -5.94 -5.62
CA HIS A 22 -9.19 -6.26 -6.65
C HIS A 22 -10.35 -7.08 -6.10
N ASP A 23 -10.15 -7.88 -5.05
CA ASP A 23 -11.23 -8.62 -4.40
C ASP A 23 -12.23 -7.67 -3.74
N VAL A 24 -11.73 -6.60 -3.09
CA VAL A 24 -12.58 -5.51 -2.57
C VAL A 24 -13.40 -4.86 -3.69
N VAL A 25 -12.75 -4.49 -4.79
CA VAL A 25 -13.43 -3.91 -5.97
C VAL A 25 -14.49 -4.86 -6.53
N ASN A 26 -14.18 -6.15 -6.68
CA ASN A 26 -15.08 -7.14 -7.22
C ASN A 26 -16.29 -7.37 -6.30
N CYS A 27 -16.07 -7.42 -4.99
CA CYS A 27 -17.12 -7.56 -3.98
C CYS A 27 -18.10 -6.38 -4.06
N ILE A 28 -17.60 -5.15 -3.98
CA ILE A 28 -18.43 -3.93 -4.05
C ILE A 28 -19.19 -3.87 -5.38
N ARG A 29 -18.51 -4.10 -6.51
CA ARG A 29 -19.14 -4.09 -7.83
C ARG A 29 -20.27 -5.10 -7.95
N SER A 30 -20.04 -6.33 -7.49
CA SER A 30 -21.00 -7.42 -7.63
C SER A 30 -22.19 -7.25 -6.67
N ARG A 31 -21.91 -6.96 -5.39
CA ARG A 31 -22.94 -6.85 -4.35
C ARG A 31 -23.88 -5.69 -4.60
N PHE A 32 -23.32 -4.51 -4.90
CA PHE A 32 -24.10 -3.30 -5.09
C PHE A 32 -24.35 -2.96 -6.55
N GLN A 33 -24.07 -3.87 -7.49
CA GLN A 33 -24.34 -3.70 -8.92
C GLN A 33 -23.89 -2.32 -9.48
N ILE A 34 -22.74 -1.81 -9.02
CA ILE A 34 -22.19 -0.51 -9.46
C ILE A 34 -21.36 -0.74 -10.71
N ARG A 35 -21.73 -0.13 -11.83
CA ARG A 35 -21.13 -0.43 -13.14
C ARG A 35 -19.62 -0.15 -13.20
N LYS A 36 -19.14 0.89 -12.53
CA LYS A 36 -17.73 1.31 -12.54
C LYS A 36 -17.21 1.41 -11.11
N VAL A 37 -16.28 0.54 -10.77
CA VAL A 37 -15.60 0.52 -9.47
C VAL A 37 -14.11 0.32 -9.72
N GLY A 38 -13.27 1.07 -8.99
CA GLY A 38 -11.81 0.93 -9.01
C GLY A 38 -11.20 1.28 -7.65
N HIS A 39 -9.88 1.23 -7.54
CA HIS A 39 -9.16 1.59 -6.32
C HIS A 39 -8.01 2.57 -6.63
N CYS A 40 -7.57 3.35 -5.63
CA CYS A 40 -6.55 4.39 -5.80
C CYS A 40 -5.25 4.05 -5.06
N GLY A 41 -4.55 3.03 -5.55
CA GLY A 41 -3.31 2.53 -4.96
C GLY A 41 -3.47 1.14 -4.37
N THR A 42 -2.78 0.17 -4.98
CA THR A 42 -2.81 -1.24 -4.56
C THR A 42 -2.20 -1.41 -3.17
N LEU A 43 -2.83 -2.25 -2.36
CA LEU A 43 -2.23 -2.93 -1.21
C LEU A 43 -2.02 -4.41 -1.57
N ASP A 44 -0.84 -4.92 -1.23
CA ASP A 44 -0.54 -6.34 -1.32
C ASP A 44 -1.48 -7.16 -0.43
N PRO A 45 -1.68 -8.47 -0.68
CA PRO A 45 -2.62 -9.29 0.08
C PRO A 45 -2.35 -9.27 1.59
N ILE A 46 -1.07 -9.33 1.99
CA ILE A 46 -0.63 -9.30 3.39
C ILE A 46 -0.75 -7.92 4.05
N ALA A 47 -0.86 -6.85 3.26
CA ALA A 47 -0.97 -5.49 3.79
C ALA A 47 -2.42 -5.19 4.14
N THR A 48 -2.68 -4.39 5.18
CA THR A 48 -4.03 -3.98 5.58
C THR A 48 -4.21 -2.46 5.55
N GLY A 49 -5.38 -1.97 5.92
CA GLY A 49 -5.62 -0.54 6.12
C GLY A 49 -6.27 0.16 4.93
N VAL A 50 -6.12 1.48 4.88
CA VAL A 50 -6.89 2.38 4.01
C VAL A 50 -6.77 1.96 2.54
N LEU A 51 -7.88 1.56 1.92
CA LEU A 51 -8.02 1.36 0.49
C LEU A 51 -9.12 2.28 -0.04
N VAL A 52 -8.72 3.32 -0.76
CA VAL A 52 -9.67 4.26 -1.39
C VAL A 52 -10.30 3.59 -2.60
N ILE A 53 -11.61 3.34 -2.53
CA ILE A 53 -12.42 2.79 -3.62
C ILE A 53 -13.20 3.92 -4.28
N VAL A 54 -13.15 3.98 -5.61
CA VAL A 54 -13.86 4.97 -6.43
C VAL A 54 -15.03 4.30 -7.14
N CYS A 55 -16.22 4.89 -7.02
CA CYS A 55 -17.46 4.39 -7.62
C CYS A 55 -18.01 5.37 -8.69
N GLY A 56 -18.65 4.83 -9.72
CA GLY A 56 -19.33 5.62 -10.74
C GLY A 56 -18.38 6.57 -11.49
N ARG A 57 -18.75 7.85 -11.58
CA ARG A 57 -17.93 8.90 -12.22
C ARG A 57 -16.67 9.23 -11.42
N ALA A 58 -16.61 8.96 -10.12
CA ALA A 58 -15.40 9.20 -9.32
C ALA A 58 -14.21 8.35 -9.80
N THR A 59 -14.44 7.30 -10.59
CA THR A 59 -13.38 6.50 -11.23
C THR A 59 -12.43 7.34 -12.09
N THR A 60 -12.87 8.49 -12.62
CA THR A 60 -12.01 9.42 -13.37
C THR A 60 -10.97 10.13 -12.49
N LEU A 61 -11.16 10.17 -11.17
CA LEU A 61 -10.22 10.76 -10.20
C LEU A 61 -9.13 9.78 -9.75
N SER A 62 -9.21 8.52 -10.16
CA SER A 62 -8.30 7.46 -9.69
C SER A 62 -6.83 7.78 -9.88
N SER A 63 -6.45 8.38 -11.02
CA SER A 63 -5.07 8.79 -11.29
C SER A 63 -4.58 9.83 -10.29
N ARG A 64 -5.36 10.87 -10.02
CA ARG A 64 -5.01 11.95 -9.08
C ARG A 64 -4.92 11.44 -7.64
N LEU A 65 -5.92 10.69 -7.18
CA LEU A 65 -5.94 10.12 -5.83
C LEU A 65 -4.79 9.14 -5.60
N THR A 66 -4.44 8.35 -6.62
CA THR A 66 -3.28 7.42 -6.55
C THR A 66 -1.96 8.16 -6.39
N THR A 67 -1.87 9.44 -6.76
CA THR A 67 -0.61 10.20 -6.68
C THR A 67 -0.33 10.84 -5.33
N GLN A 68 -1.26 10.83 -4.39
CA GLN A 68 -1.05 11.39 -3.05
C GLN A 68 0.00 10.62 -2.26
N ASP A 69 0.55 11.22 -1.21
CA ASP A 69 1.48 10.54 -0.31
C ASP A 69 0.74 9.54 0.59
N LYS A 70 1.48 8.62 1.20
CA LYS A 70 0.91 7.56 2.05
C LYS A 70 1.68 7.45 3.35
N VAL A 71 0.96 7.10 4.40
CA VAL A 71 1.52 6.78 5.70
C VAL A 71 1.25 5.32 6.00
N TYR A 72 2.29 4.60 6.40
CA TYR A 72 2.21 3.19 6.78
C TYR A 72 2.80 2.98 8.18
N SER A 73 2.18 2.08 8.94
CA SER A 73 2.84 1.40 10.05
C SER A 73 3.23 0.00 9.59
N GLY A 74 4.40 -0.48 10.00
CA GLY A 74 4.87 -1.79 9.57
C GLY A 74 5.88 -2.39 10.53
N THR A 75 6.23 -3.64 10.24
CA THR A 75 7.30 -4.36 10.92
C THR A 75 8.16 -5.03 9.86
N MET A 76 9.48 -4.90 9.98
CA MET A 76 10.44 -5.69 9.22
C MET A 76 11.06 -6.76 10.11
N THR A 77 11.37 -7.92 9.52
CA THR A 77 12.14 -8.98 10.18
C THR A 77 13.55 -8.99 9.58
N LEU A 78 14.56 -8.79 10.41
CA LEU A 78 15.97 -8.83 10.07
C LEU A 78 16.50 -10.27 10.06
N GLY A 79 17.60 -10.52 9.35
CA GLY A 79 18.25 -11.82 9.32
C GLY A 79 17.66 -12.82 8.31
N VAL A 80 16.58 -12.46 7.60
CA VAL A 80 15.95 -13.32 6.59
C VAL A 80 15.59 -12.51 5.36
N GLU A 81 16.17 -12.86 4.21
CA GLU A 81 15.74 -12.33 2.90
C GLU A 81 14.76 -13.31 2.24
N THR A 82 13.74 -12.77 1.58
CA THR A 82 12.78 -13.55 0.81
C THR A 82 12.69 -13.05 -0.63
N PHE A 83 12.32 -13.93 -1.56
CA PHE A 83 12.20 -13.60 -2.97
C PHE A 83 11.17 -12.49 -3.26
N THR A 84 10.11 -12.42 -2.45
CA THR A 84 9.09 -11.37 -2.55
C THR A 84 9.38 -10.18 -1.65
N GLU A 85 10.51 -10.12 -0.94
CA GLU A 85 10.84 -9.05 0.02
C GLU A 85 9.78 -8.87 1.12
N ASP A 86 8.90 -9.86 1.28
CA ASP A 86 7.86 -9.94 2.29
C ASP A 86 7.73 -11.37 2.83
N ARG A 87 7.00 -11.56 3.93
CA ARG A 87 6.90 -12.87 4.59
C ARG A 87 6.20 -13.97 3.79
N ALA A 88 5.57 -13.63 2.66
CA ALA A 88 4.90 -14.63 1.81
C ALA A 88 5.86 -15.27 0.80
N GLY A 89 7.09 -14.78 0.69
CA GLY A 89 8.10 -15.28 -0.24
C GLY A 89 8.91 -16.44 0.29
N GLU A 90 9.46 -17.22 -0.64
CA GLU A 90 10.47 -18.23 -0.32
C GLU A 90 11.74 -17.55 0.21
N VAL A 91 12.36 -18.14 1.24
CA VAL A 91 13.61 -17.68 1.82
C VAL A 91 14.75 -17.84 0.81
N THR A 92 15.54 -16.78 0.63
CA THR A 92 16.69 -16.75 -0.29
C THR A 92 18.02 -16.63 0.43
N ALA A 93 18.03 -16.08 1.66
CA ALA A 93 19.22 -16.00 2.50
C ALA A 93 18.81 -15.86 3.97
N GLU A 94 19.68 -16.33 4.86
CA GLU A 94 19.55 -16.21 6.32
C GLU A 94 20.88 -15.71 6.92
N CYS A 95 20.79 -14.91 7.98
CA CYS A 95 21.91 -14.36 8.74
C CYS A 95 21.46 -14.14 10.20
N ASP A 96 22.39 -14.19 11.16
CA ASP A 96 22.09 -13.90 12.56
C ASP A 96 22.01 -12.38 12.80
N PRO A 97 20.85 -11.81 13.17
CA PRO A 97 20.72 -10.38 13.44
C PRO A 97 21.06 -10.00 14.89
N SER A 98 21.52 -10.95 15.73
CA SER A 98 21.77 -10.71 17.17
C SER A 98 22.78 -9.60 17.47
N GLY A 99 23.67 -9.29 16.51
CA GLY A 99 24.64 -8.20 16.61
C GLY A 99 24.09 -6.80 16.30
N VAL A 100 22.84 -6.68 15.83
CA VAL A 100 22.23 -5.38 15.49
C VAL A 100 21.77 -4.67 16.77
N THR A 101 22.33 -3.51 17.07
CA THR A 101 21.84 -2.69 18.19
C THR A 101 20.66 -1.82 17.77
N GLU A 102 19.88 -1.34 18.74
CA GLU A 102 18.80 -0.39 18.49
C GLU A 102 19.31 0.89 17.83
N GLU A 103 20.46 1.41 18.25
CA GLU A 103 21.09 2.60 17.67
C GLU A 103 21.47 2.36 16.21
N ALA A 104 22.01 1.17 15.89
CA ALA A 104 22.35 0.79 14.52
C ALA A 104 21.10 0.71 13.64
N ALA A 105 20.03 0.07 14.13
CA ALA A 105 18.75 -0.03 13.41
C ALA A 105 18.15 1.37 13.12
N ARG A 106 18.12 2.25 14.14
CA ARG A 106 17.64 3.63 13.99
C ARG A 106 18.50 4.43 13.01
N ALA A 107 19.82 4.33 13.11
CA ALA A 107 20.75 5.01 12.22
C ALA A 107 20.62 4.53 10.76
N ALA A 108 20.44 3.21 10.54
CA ALA A 108 20.21 2.66 9.22
C ALA A 108 18.89 3.20 8.62
N CYS A 109 17.79 3.16 9.37
CA CYS A 109 16.50 3.68 8.91
C CYS A 109 16.56 5.18 8.55
N ALA A 110 17.29 5.98 9.34
CA ALA A 110 17.43 7.42 9.11
C ALA A 110 18.11 7.77 7.77
N LYS A 111 19.00 6.90 7.26
CA LYS A 111 19.66 7.10 5.95
C LYS A 111 18.69 7.06 4.76
N PHE A 112 17.52 6.44 4.94
CA PHE A 112 16.51 6.33 3.89
C PHE A 112 15.55 7.52 3.88
N VAL A 113 15.69 8.52 4.76
CA VAL A 113 14.87 9.73 4.72
C VAL A 113 15.40 10.69 3.65
N GLY A 114 14.51 11.17 2.78
CA GLY A 114 14.85 12.08 1.67
C GLY A 114 14.49 11.52 0.29
N GLN A 115 15.12 12.07 -0.74
CA GLN A 115 14.96 11.63 -2.12
C GLN A 115 15.84 10.41 -2.38
N LEU A 116 15.24 9.34 -2.91
CA LEU A 116 15.92 8.08 -3.21
C LEU A 116 15.54 7.60 -4.60
N GLU A 117 16.38 6.72 -5.16
CA GLU A 117 16.00 5.87 -6.28
C GLU A 117 15.73 4.47 -5.76
N GLN A 118 14.53 3.95 -6.06
CA GLN A 118 14.15 2.60 -5.66
C GLN A 118 13.93 1.74 -6.89
N ILE A 119 14.56 0.56 -6.94
CA ILE A 119 14.28 -0.46 -7.94
C ILE A 119 12.99 -1.17 -7.51
N PRO A 120 11.90 -1.10 -8.30
CA PRO A 120 10.68 -1.78 -7.94
C PRO A 120 10.91 -3.30 -7.81
N PRO A 121 10.17 -4.00 -6.94
CA PRO A 121 10.36 -5.42 -6.76
C PRO A 121 9.88 -6.23 -7.98
N MET A 122 10.36 -7.47 -8.08
CA MET A 122 9.98 -8.41 -9.16
C MET A 122 8.48 -8.70 -9.14
N VAL A 123 7.91 -8.86 -7.96
CA VAL A 123 6.46 -9.04 -7.76
C VAL A 123 5.83 -7.67 -7.58
N SER A 124 5.50 -7.01 -8.70
CA SER A 124 4.82 -5.71 -8.69
C SER A 124 3.74 -5.60 -9.77
N ALA A 125 2.85 -4.61 -9.62
CA ALA A 125 1.79 -4.32 -10.57
C ALA A 125 2.27 -3.57 -11.85
N ILE A 126 3.55 -3.18 -11.90
CA ILE A 126 4.14 -2.50 -13.06
C ILE A 126 4.00 -3.37 -14.30
N LYS A 127 3.72 -2.75 -15.45
CA LYS A 127 3.63 -3.44 -16.73
C LYS A 127 4.90 -3.21 -17.57
N LYS A 128 5.47 -4.27 -18.14
CA LYS A 128 6.50 -4.21 -19.19
C LYS A 128 5.94 -4.91 -20.43
N GLY A 129 5.92 -4.24 -21.58
CA GLY A 129 5.31 -4.77 -22.81
C GLY A 129 3.84 -5.16 -22.67
N GLY A 130 3.06 -4.42 -21.86
CA GLY A 130 1.63 -4.69 -21.62
C GLY A 130 1.31 -5.78 -20.60
N LYS A 131 2.30 -6.56 -20.12
CA LYS A 131 2.12 -7.62 -19.11
C LYS A 131 2.61 -7.15 -17.73
N ALA A 132 1.84 -7.43 -16.68
CA ALA A 132 2.22 -7.10 -15.30
C ALA A 132 3.38 -7.98 -14.81
N LEU A 133 4.35 -7.40 -14.09
CA LEU A 133 5.57 -8.08 -13.65
C LEU A 133 5.30 -9.28 -12.73
N TYR A 134 4.30 -9.20 -11.84
CA TYR A 134 3.93 -10.34 -10.99
C TYR A 134 3.54 -11.60 -11.81
N LYS A 135 2.97 -11.44 -13.02
CA LYS A 135 2.63 -12.57 -13.90
C LYS A 135 3.86 -13.21 -14.53
N LEU A 136 4.94 -12.45 -14.70
CA LEU A 136 6.22 -12.92 -15.25
C LEU A 136 7.07 -13.57 -14.16
N ALA A 137 7.10 -12.97 -12.96
CA ALA A 137 7.79 -13.52 -11.80
C ALA A 137 7.29 -14.93 -11.43
N ARG A 138 5.96 -15.17 -11.46
CA ARG A 138 5.36 -16.51 -11.26
C ARG A 138 5.77 -17.55 -12.31
N LYS A 139 6.35 -17.12 -13.43
CA LYS A 139 6.89 -18.01 -14.48
C LYS A 139 8.41 -18.16 -14.40
N GLY A 140 9.02 -17.74 -13.29
CA GLY A 140 10.48 -17.77 -13.10
C GLY A 140 11.25 -16.79 -13.99
N GLN A 141 10.57 -15.81 -14.61
CA GLN A 141 11.23 -14.86 -15.49
C GLN A 141 11.68 -13.62 -14.70
N VAL A 142 12.99 -13.43 -14.61
CA VAL A 142 13.60 -12.20 -14.09
C VAL A 142 13.58 -11.14 -15.18
N VAL A 143 13.13 -9.94 -14.82
CA VAL A 143 13.02 -8.81 -15.73
C VAL A 143 13.79 -7.64 -15.13
N GLU A 144 14.66 -7.04 -15.92
CA GLU A 144 15.36 -5.81 -15.56
C GLU A 144 14.35 -4.66 -15.37
N ARG A 145 14.51 -3.93 -14.27
CA ARG A 145 13.60 -2.89 -13.78
C ARG A 145 14.42 -1.63 -13.53
N GLU A 146 14.03 -0.55 -14.19
CA GLU A 146 14.65 0.76 -13.98
C GLU A 146 14.34 1.29 -12.56
N PRO A 147 15.33 1.90 -11.88
CA PRO A 147 15.10 2.67 -10.67
C PRO A 147 14.05 3.76 -10.89
N ARG A 148 13.30 4.09 -9.84
CA ARG A 148 12.29 5.16 -9.86
C ARG A 148 12.51 6.12 -8.70
N PRO A 149 12.33 7.43 -8.92
CA PRO A 149 12.44 8.40 -7.86
C PRO A 149 11.29 8.22 -6.88
N ILE A 150 11.63 8.20 -5.59
CA ILE A 150 10.70 8.23 -4.46
C ILE A 150 11.21 9.24 -3.44
N THR A 151 10.30 9.69 -2.57
CA THR A 151 10.64 10.49 -1.40
C THR A 151 10.13 9.78 -0.15
N ILE A 152 11.01 9.61 0.84
CA ILE A 152 10.63 9.26 2.20
C ILE A 152 10.63 10.56 3.01
N HIS A 153 9.45 11.03 3.38
CA HIS A 153 9.29 12.29 4.11
C HIS A 153 9.67 12.12 5.58
N SER A 154 9.31 10.98 6.18
CA SER A 154 9.74 10.59 7.51
C SER A 154 9.78 9.07 7.65
N PHE A 155 10.68 8.60 8.49
CA PHE A 155 10.78 7.21 8.91
C PHE A 155 11.09 7.19 10.41
N GLU A 156 10.15 6.69 11.20
CA GLU A 156 10.26 6.61 12.65
C GLU A 156 10.27 5.14 13.07
N VAL A 157 11.34 4.73 13.77
CA VAL A 157 11.40 3.41 14.40
C VAL A 157 10.63 3.47 15.73
N THR A 158 9.58 2.67 15.85
CA THR A 158 8.68 2.65 17.01
C THR A 158 9.10 1.62 18.06
N SER A 159 9.67 0.49 17.66
CA SER A 159 10.31 -0.48 18.56
C SER A 159 11.39 -1.29 17.86
N VAL A 160 12.35 -1.80 18.65
CA VAL A 160 13.37 -2.75 18.20
C VAL A 160 13.32 -3.96 19.13
N ASP A 161 12.68 -5.03 18.67
CA ASP A 161 12.46 -6.27 19.38
C ASP A 161 12.98 -7.42 18.50
N LEU A 162 14.30 -7.60 18.46
CA LEU A 162 14.96 -8.48 17.48
C LEU A 162 14.32 -9.89 17.42
N PRO A 163 14.17 -10.44 16.21
CA PRO A 163 14.64 -9.92 14.93
C PRO A 163 13.73 -8.85 14.30
N ASN A 164 12.71 -8.37 15.00
CA ASN A 164 11.71 -7.46 14.45
C ASN A 164 12.02 -5.99 14.77
N VAL A 165 11.82 -5.12 13.77
CA VAL A 165 11.89 -3.67 13.92
C VAL A 165 10.57 -3.08 13.42
N SER A 166 9.83 -2.43 14.31
CA SER A 166 8.56 -1.77 13.99
C SER A 166 8.78 -0.30 13.67
N PHE A 167 7.98 0.23 12.75
CA PHE A 167 8.15 1.59 12.24
C PHE A 167 6.86 2.23 11.76
N THR A 168 6.92 3.55 11.60
CA THR A 168 5.99 4.37 10.83
C THR A 168 6.75 5.09 9.73
N VAL A 169 6.21 5.08 8.50
CA VAL A 169 6.84 5.72 7.34
C VAL A 169 5.83 6.57 6.58
N HIS A 170 6.19 7.82 6.30
CA HIS A 170 5.47 8.71 5.39
C HIS A 170 6.25 8.81 4.08
N CYS A 171 5.64 8.40 2.96
CA CYS A 171 6.34 8.30 1.69
C CYS A 171 5.48 8.72 0.50
N SER A 172 6.17 9.12 -0.57
CA SER A 172 5.54 9.51 -1.82
C SER A 172 4.86 8.33 -2.52
N LYS A 173 4.04 8.62 -3.53
CA LYS A 173 3.49 7.59 -4.42
C LYS A 173 4.57 6.69 -5.02
N GLY A 174 4.23 5.41 -5.24
CA GLY A 174 5.09 4.47 -5.95
C GLY A 174 6.19 3.84 -5.10
N THR A 175 6.36 4.27 -3.84
CA THR A 175 7.24 3.61 -2.87
C THR A 175 6.75 2.22 -2.54
N TYR A 176 7.65 1.24 -2.66
CA TYR A 176 7.47 -0.13 -2.19
C TYR A 176 8.09 -0.25 -0.80
N VAL A 177 7.24 -0.32 0.24
CA VAL A 177 7.71 -0.45 1.63
C VAL A 177 8.45 -1.77 1.85
N ARG A 178 8.03 -2.86 1.18
CA ARG A 178 8.76 -4.14 1.17
C ARG A 178 10.22 -4.02 0.72
N THR A 179 10.46 -3.28 -0.35
CA THR A 179 11.81 -3.03 -0.86
C THR A 179 12.60 -2.16 0.11
N LEU A 180 11.95 -1.16 0.73
CA LEU A 180 12.56 -0.36 1.79
C LEU A 180 13.02 -1.22 2.98
N CYS A 181 12.20 -2.17 3.43
CA CYS A 181 12.58 -3.12 4.49
C CYS A 181 13.77 -4.01 4.08
N ALA A 182 13.76 -4.51 2.84
CA ALA A 182 14.86 -5.34 2.33
C ALA A 182 16.17 -4.55 2.23
N ASP A 183 16.12 -3.31 1.72
CA ASP A 183 17.30 -2.46 1.57
C ASP A 183 17.86 -2.02 2.94
N ILE A 184 17.01 -1.72 3.91
CA ILE A 184 17.45 -1.45 5.31
C ILE A 184 18.13 -2.68 5.91
N GLY A 185 17.58 -3.88 5.70
CA GLY A 185 18.22 -5.12 6.16
C GLY A 185 19.60 -5.34 5.55
N ARG A 186 19.77 -5.03 4.25
CA ARG A 186 21.07 -5.09 3.56
C ARG A 186 22.05 -4.04 4.08
N GLU A 187 21.58 -2.82 4.34
CA GLU A 187 22.38 -1.76 4.96
C GLU A 187 22.90 -2.16 6.35
N LEU A 188 22.10 -2.92 7.10
CA LEU A 188 22.49 -3.50 8.39
C LEU A 188 23.39 -4.74 8.25
N GLY A 189 23.63 -5.25 7.04
CA GLY A 189 24.49 -6.40 6.76
C GLY A 189 23.90 -7.77 7.13
N CYS A 190 22.64 -7.84 7.57
CA CYS A 190 21.97 -9.10 7.93
C CYS A 190 20.80 -9.47 7.01
N GLY A 191 20.46 -8.61 6.04
CA GLY A 191 19.29 -8.79 5.21
C GLY A 191 17.99 -8.59 6.00
N GLY A 192 16.86 -8.64 5.30
CA GLY A 192 15.56 -8.50 5.93
C GLY A 192 14.42 -8.53 4.92
N HIS A 193 13.20 -8.62 5.44
CA HIS A 193 11.97 -8.54 4.66
C HIS A 193 10.87 -7.84 5.44
N MET A 194 9.83 -7.39 4.73
CA MET A 194 8.64 -6.83 5.36
C MET A 194 7.76 -7.94 5.92
N ARG A 195 7.55 -7.91 7.24
CA ARG A 195 6.72 -8.88 7.95
C ARG A 195 5.25 -8.51 7.84
N ASP A 196 4.90 -7.30 8.27
CA ASP A 196 3.53 -6.80 8.34
C ASP A 196 3.47 -5.33 7.90
N LEU A 197 2.36 -4.93 7.27
CA LEU A 197 2.17 -3.56 6.79
C LEU A 197 0.71 -3.15 6.90
N ARG A 198 0.47 -1.96 7.45
CA ARG A 198 -0.85 -1.33 7.53
C ARG A 198 -0.77 0.09 6.99
N ARG A 199 -1.56 0.42 5.97
CA ARG A 199 -1.68 1.80 5.48
C ARG A 199 -2.62 2.58 6.40
N LEU A 200 -2.06 3.56 7.10
CA LEU A 200 -2.79 4.44 8.01
C LEU A 200 -3.44 5.60 7.26
N ALA A 201 -2.82 6.07 6.17
CA ALA A 201 -3.36 7.18 5.39
C ALA A 201 -3.03 7.08 3.90
N SER A 202 -3.88 7.68 3.07
CA SER A 202 -3.63 7.98 1.66
C SER A 202 -4.08 9.41 1.37
N GLY A 203 -3.14 10.33 1.20
CA GLY A 203 -3.45 11.76 1.20
C GLY A 203 -4.14 12.17 2.49
N SER A 204 -5.29 12.84 2.38
CA SER A 204 -6.13 13.21 3.54
C SER A 204 -7.02 12.09 4.08
N PHE A 205 -7.07 10.93 3.43
CA PHE A 205 -7.96 9.85 3.86
C PHE A 205 -7.27 9.01 4.92
N MET A 206 -7.84 9.01 6.12
CA MET A 206 -7.26 8.37 7.29
C MET A 206 -7.95 7.04 7.60
N ILE A 207 -7.32 6.23 8.44
CA ILE A 207 -7.82 4.89 8.80
C ILE A 207 -9.08 4.96 9.66
N GLU A 208 -9.24 6.02 10.44
CA GLU A 208 -10.39 6.25 11.31
C GLU A 208 -11.70 6.45 10.52
N ASP A 209 -11.60 6.90 9.26
CA ASP A 209 -12.73 7.13 8.36
C ASP A 209 -13.13 5.88 7.56
N THR A 210 -12.44 4.75 7.78
CA THR A 210 -12.66 3.53 7.01
C THR A 210 -13.78 2.66 7.55
N VAL A 211 -14.35 1.85 6.66
CA VAL A 211 -15.31 0.80 6.99
C VAL A 211 -14.73 -0.57 6.64
N THR A 212 -15.06 -1.58 7.45
CA THR A 212 -14.54 -2.94 7.24
C THR A 212 -15.31 -3.67 6.14
N MET A 213 -14.68 -4.69 5.57
CA MET A 213 -15.37 -5.55 4.60
C MET A 213 -16.57 -6.30 5.18
N ASP A 214 -16.60 -6.56 6.48
CA ASP A 214 -17.72 -7.25 7.11
C ASP A 214 -18.93 -6.32 7.28
N GLN A 215 -18.70 -5.05 7.62
CA GLN A 215 -19.74 -4.02 7.55
C GLN A 215 -20.28 -3.89 6.12
N ILE A 216 -19.40 -3.75 5.13
CA ILE A 216 -19.80 -3.63 3.72
C ILE A 216 -20.64 -4.83 3.26
N LYS A 217 -20.26 -6.05 3.65
CA LYS A 217 -21.02 -7.26 3.29
C LYS A 217 -22.38 -7.34 3.98
N SER A 218 -22.58 -6.64 5.09
CA SER A 218 -23.86 -6.61 5.82
C SER A 218 -24.87 -5.62 5.23
N TRP A 219 -24.39 -4.60 4.51
CA TRP A 219 -25.25 -3.54 3.99
C TRP A 219 -26.04 -3.94 2.76
N GLU A 220 -27.24 -3.39 2.65
CA GLU A 220 -27.99 -3.32 1.39
C GLU A 220 -27.53 -2.12 0.55
N ARG A 221 -28.00 -2.06 -0.71
CA ARG A 221 -27.56 -1.03 -1.66
C ARG A 221 -27.80 0.38 -1.15
N GLU A 222 -28.96 0.64 -0.59
CA GLU A 222 -29.38 1.96 -0.14
C GLU A 222 -28.46 2.48 0.95
N GLU A 223 -28.10 1.62 1.92
CA GLU A 223 -27.16 1.94 3.00
C GLU A 223 -25.74 2.18 2.47
N PHE A 224 -25.25 1.33 1.56
CA PHE A 224 -23.94 1.54 0.92
C PHE A 224 -23.82 2.91 0.27
N LEU A 225 -24.87 3.38 -0.41
CA LEU A 225 -24.87 4.69 -1.06
C LEU A 225 -24.78 5.85 -0.06
N THR A 226 -25.26 5.68 1.18
CA THR A 226 -25.12 6.70 2.23
C THR A 226 -23.71 6.79 2.81
N HIS A 227 -22.90 5.74 2.64
CA HIS A 227 -21.50 5.70 3.07
C HIS A 227 -20.51 6.17 1.98
N LEU A 228 -21.00 6.50 0.78
CA LEU A 228 -20.16 7.14 -0.23
C LEU A 228 -19.91 8.59 0.15
N VAL A 229 -18.63 8.99 0.20
CA VAL A 229 -18.26 10.40 0.15
C VAL A 229 -18.61 10.92 -1.24
N PRO A 230 -19.54 11.89 -1.37
CA PRO A 230 -20.00 12.38 -2.66
C PRO A 230 -18.86 12.94 -3.51
N LEU A 231 -18.95 12.77 -4.84
CA LEU A 231 -17.95 13.27 -5.78
C LEU A 231 -17.63 14.78 -5.61
N ALA A 232 -18.63 15.59 -5.26
CA ALA A 232 -18.44 17.03 -5.04
C ALA A 232 -17.46 17.30 -3.89
N ASP A 233 -17.64 16.61 -2.77
CA ASP A 233 -16.82 16.77 -1.57
C ASP A 233 -15.39 16.27 -1.82
N VAL A 234 -15.23 15.18 -2.58
CA VAL A 234 -13.91 14.69 -3.01
C VAL A 234 -13.18 15.74 -3.85
N LEU A 235 -13.88 16.45 -4.73
CA LEU A 235 -13.29 17.50 -5.55
C LEU A 235 -12.86 18.72 -4.72
N ILE A 236 -13.66 19.12 -3.74
CA ILE A 236 -13.32 20.22 -2.82
C ILE A 236 -12.03 19.89 -2.06
N ASN A 237 -11.97 18.72 -1.42
CA ASN A 237 -10.80 18.27 -0.68
C ASN A 237 -9.53 18.25 -1.56
N LEU A 238 -9.67 17.85 -2.83
CA LEU A 238 -8.55 17.83 -3.76
C LEU A 238 -8.05 19.22 -4.16
N VAL A 239 -8.94 20.22 -4.24
CA VAL A 239 -8.58 21.62 -4.55
C VAL A 239 -7.85 22.24 -3.38
N GLU A 240 -8.33 22.03 -2.16
CA GLU A 240 -7.71 22.56 -0.94
C GLU A 240 -6.28 22.01 -0.73
N GLN A 241 -6.01 20.76 -1.11
CA GLN A 241 -4.68 20.16 -1.03
C GLN A 241 -3.70 20.61 -2.12
N SER A 242 -4.20 21.25 -3.18
CA SER A 242 -3.38 21.72 -4.30
C SER A 242 -3.11 23.23 -4.24
N SER A 243 -3.61 23.89 -3.19
CA SER A 243 -3.52 25.34 -2.93
C SER A 243 -2.49 25.59 -1.82
#